data_AF-A0A6B3N0H9-F1
#
_entry.id   AF-A0A6B3N0H9-F1
#
_cell.length_a   1.000
_cell.length_b   1.000
_cell.length_c   1.000
_cell.angle_alpha   90.00
_cell.angle_beta   90.00
_cell.angle_gamma   90.00
#
_symmetry.space_group_name_H-M   'P 1'
#
loop_
_entity.id
_entity.type
_entity.pdbx_description
1 polymer ?
#
loop_
_entity_poly.entity_id
_entity_poly.type
_entity_poly.pdbx_seq_one_letter_code
_entity_poly.pdbx_strand_id
1 'polypeptide(L)'
;MIIITNRSVNELATDETMFGETPNAKGIDEIRLAKADYDAQENRWNLQLIPEPDSLDPNNLPTQELFNEVVNEIAAGTYGCNWLFWVHGFNMTTGDVLESARQRQEKYDLEVIIFTWPSNPGGFVTNEYDRSRQAAKASANAFDRALEKLGKSIANRPLPEIERCRVSLNLEAHSMGNFLLENYVRDPIFSGETRIFDNVILHQADVDVDTHTQWIDKITAAQRIYVTINESDAALKVSDVVNRPRLGRSLYNLRGMRPVYCDFSMGSNVRAFHNLALEVQDNRYVDTFWSEVYSGRRGEVVEGFQYDSNLNVYKLLK
;
A
#
# COMPACT_ATOMS: atom_id res chain seq x y z
N MET A 1 -14.60 3.17 -0.63
CA MET A 1 -13.19 2.85 -1.01
C MET A 1 -13.02 2.88 -2.51
N ILE A 2 -11.80 3.14 -2.99
CA ILE A 2 -11.46 3.06 -4.42
C ILE A 2 -10.55 1.86 -4.64
N ILE A 3 -10.78 1.09 -5.71
CA ILE A 3 -9.96 -0.05 -6.11
C ILE A 3 -9.38 0.25 -7.49
N ILE A 4 -8.08 0.06 -7.61
CA ILE A 4 -7.34 0.00 -8.87
C ILE A 4 -6.77 -1.42 -8.95
N THR A 5 -6.99 -2.12 -10.05
CA THR A 5 -6.62 -3.54 -10.15
C THR A 5 -6.10 -3.92 -11.51
N ASN A 6 -5.12 -4.82 -11.56
CA ASN A 6 -4.74 -5.54 -12.79
C ASN A 6 -5.16 -7.01 -12.76
N ARG A 7 -6.03 -7.38 -11.83
CA ARG A 7 -6.68 -8.70 -11.80
C ARG A 7 -7.68 -8.86 -12.94
N SER A 8 -8.05 -10.10 -13.23
CA SER A 8 -9.18 -10.44 -14.07
C SER A 8 -10.47 -9.90 -13.48
N VAL A 9 -11.40 -9.51 -14.35
CA VAL A 9 -12.65 -8.84 -13.97
C VAL A 9 -13.83 -9.66 -14.46
N ASN A 10 -14.76 -9.94 -13.56
CA ASN A 10 -16.11 -10.40 -13.87
C ASN A 10 -17.04 -9.18 -13.89
N GLU A 11 -17.34 -8.67 -15.08
CA GLU A 11 -18.14 -7.43 -15.24
C GLU A 11 -19.61 -7.57 -14.83
N LEU A 12 -20.08 -8.80 -14.58
CA LEU A 12 -21.44 -9.08 -14.11
C LEU A 12 -21.54 -9.15 -12.58
N ALA A 13 -20.42 -9.30 -11.87
CA ALA A 13 -20.41 -9.35 -10.42
C ALA A 13 -20.47 -7.96 -9.81
N THR A 14 -21.06 -7.86 -8.63
CA THR A 14 -21.24 -6.60 -7.86
C THR A 14 -20.81 -6.78 -6.40
N ASP A 15 -19.99 -7.80 -6.13
CA ASP A 15 -19.51 -8.22 -4.81
C ASP A 15 -18.02 -8.59 -4.90
N GLU A 16 -17.46 -9.20 -3.85
CA GLU A 16 -16.05 -9.61 -3.79
C GLU A 16 -15.62 -10.58 -4.91
N THR A 17 -16.55 -11.18 -5.66
CA THR A 17 -16.23 -12.05 -6.81
C THR A 17 -15.93 -11.27 -8.10
N MET A 18 -16.02 -9.93 -8.08
CA MET A 18 -15.72 -9.08 -9.22
C MET A 18 -14.29 -9.22 -9.73
N PHE A 19 -13.32 -9.45 -8.84
CA PHE A 19 -11.91 -9.58 -9.20
C PHE A 19 -11.38 -10.98 -8.93
N GLY A 20 -10.83 -11.61 -9.96
CA GLY A 20 -10.24 -12.94 -9.89
C GLY A 20 -8.79 -12.95 -9.44
N GLU A 21 -8.19 -14.15 -9.47
CA GLU A 21 -6.82 -14.41 -9.00
C GLU A 21 -5.78 -14.49 -10.13
N THR A 22 -6.19 -14.15 -11.35
CA THR A 22 -5.33 -14.10 -12.53
C THR A 22 -5.16 -12.68 -13.03
N PRO A 23 -4.13 -12.36 -13.83
CA PRO A 23 -4.05 -11.07 -14.51
C PRO A 23 -5.24 -10.82 -15.43
N ASN A 24 -5.48 -9.54 -15.73
CA ASN A 24 -6.53 -9.13 -16.66
C ASN A 24 -6.38 -9.78 -18.05
N ALA A 25 -7.49 -10.24 -18.63
CA ALA A 25 -7.52 -10.91 -19.92
C ALA A 25 -7.07 -10.03 -21.10
N LYS A 26 -7.17 -8.70 -20.96
CA LYS A 26 -6.67 -7.73 -21.95
C LYS A 26 -5.16 -7.50 -21.86
N GLY A 27 -4.49 -8.00 -20.82
CA GLY A 27 -3.06 -7.88 -20.61
C GLY A 27 -2.70 -7.55 -19.16
N ILE A 28 -1.49 -7.89 -18.73
CA ILE A 28 -1.05 -7.72 -17.33
C ILE A 28 -0.89 -6.25 -16.92
N ASP A 29 -0.68 -5.38 -17.90
CA ASP A 29 -0.56 -3.94 -17.68
C ASP A 29 -1.95 -3.28 -17.59
N GLU A 30 -3.03 -3.97 -17.98
CA GLU A 30 -4.38 -3.41 -17.99
C GLU A 30 -4.84 -3.14 -16.55
N ILE A 31 -5.28 -1.91 -16.30
CA ILE A 31 -5.86 -1.51 -15.03
C ILE A 31 -7.37 -1.31 -15.17
N ARG A 32 -8.11 -1.68 -14.14
CA ARG A 32 -9.55 -1.43 -14.00
C ARG A 32 -9.82 -0.74 -12.67
N LEU A 33 -10.89 0.05 -12.63
CA LEU A 33 -11.29 0.82 -11.47
C LEU A 33 -12.62 0.32 -10.94
N ALA A 34 -12.79 0.31 -9.63
CA ALA A 34 -14.09 0.11 -8.99
C ALA A 34 -14.21 0.94 -7.72
N LYS A 35 -15.45 1.20 -7.31
CA LYS A 35 -15.77 1.62 -5.95
C LYS A 35 -16.22 0.39 -5.15
N ALA A 36 -15.88 0.37 -3.87
CA ALA A 36 -16.38 -0.63 -2.94
C ALA A 36 -16.94 0.06 -1.69
N ASP A 37 -18.07 -0.46 -1.25
CA ASP A 37 -18.79 -0.08 -0.04
C ASP A 37 -19.22 -1.34 0.72
N TYR A 38 -19.22 -1.28 2.04
CA TYR A 38 -19.59 -2.41 2.89
C TYR A 38 -20.95 -2.15 3.54
N ASP A 39 -21.93 -2.98 3.23
CA ASP A 39 -23.25 -2.94 3.84
C ASP A 39 -23.23 -3.73 5.15
N ALA A 40 -23.16 -3.02 6.26
CA ALA A 40 -23.14 -3.62 7.59
C ALA A 40 -24.48 -4.29 7.99
N GLN A 41 -25.60 -3.92 7.36
CA GLN A 41 -26.90 -4.53 7.66
C GLN A 41 -27.01 -5.90 7.01
N GLU A 42 -26.59 -5.99 5.75
CA GLU A 42 -26.63 -7.21 4.96
C GLU A 42 -25.33 -8.04 5.07
N ASN A 43 -24.32 -7.53 5.78
CA ASN A 43 -23.00 -8.13 5.95
C ASN A 43 -22.37 -8.54 4.60
N ARG A 44 -22.36 -7.62 3.64
CA ARG A 44 -21.89 -7.90 2.28
C ARG A 44 -21.17 -6.71 1.65
N TRP A 45 -20.29 -7.00 0.69
CA TRP A 45 -19.65 -5.99 -0.13
C TRP A 45 -20.52 -5.63 -1.33
N ASN A 46 -20.60 -4.33 -1.63
CA ASN A 46 -21.15 -3.79 -2.85
C ASN A 46 -20.03 -3.16 -3.67
N LEU A 47 -19.73 -3.75 -4.83
CA LEU A 47 -18.72 -3.27 -5.76
C LEU A 47 -19.39 -2.71 -7.01
N GLN A 48 -18.92 -1.53 -7.42
CA GLN A 48 -19.32 -0.88 -8.65
C GLN A 48 -18.11 -0.72 -9.56
N LEU A 49 -18.07 -1.49 -10.64
CA LEU A 49 -17.05 -1.37 -11.68
C LEU A 49 -17.23 -0.06 -12.44
N ILE A 50 -16.15 0.70 -12.60
CA ILE A 50 -16.16 1.87 -13.46
C ILE A 50 -16.03 1.39 -14.92
N PRO A 51 -16.97 1.75 -15.81
CA PRO A 51 -16.94 1.32 -17.19
C PRO A 51 -15.77 1.94 -17.95
N GLU A 52 -15.20 1.18 -18.88
CA GLU A 52 -14.23 1.69 -19.85
C GLU A 52 -14.97 2.01 -21.15
N PRO A 53 -14.78 3.20 -21.76
CA PRO A 53 -15.40 3.52 -23.04
C PRO A 53 -14.79 2.69 -24.18
N ASP A 54 -15.57 2.49 -25.25
CA ASP A 54 -15.11 1.75 -26.44
C ASP A 54 -13.91 2.43 -27.14
N SER A 55 -13.82 3.76 -27.05
CA SER A 55 -12.70 4.56 -27.53
C SER A 55 -12.29 5.59 -26.49
N LEU A 56 -11.02 5.53 -26.07
CA LEU A 56 -10.42 6.53 -25.18
C LEU A 56 -10.02 7.79 -25.95
N ASP A 57 -10.39 8.94 -25.40
CA ASP A 57 -9.88 10.25 -25.75
C ASP A 57 -9.53 11.04 -24.46
N PRO A 58 -8.75 12.13 -24.55
CA PRO A 58 -8.32 12.88 -23.37
C PRO A 58 -9.44 13.42 -22.46
N ASN A 59 -10.70 13.45 -22.90
CA ASN A 59 -11.85 13.98 -22.16
C ASN A 59 -12.74 12.90 -21.54
N ASN A 60 -12.51 11.62 -21.83
CA ASN A 60 -13.37 10.51 -21.35
C ASN A 60 -12.58 9.44 -20.56
N LEU A 61 -11.43 9.83 -20.01
CA LEU A 61 -10.58 8.92 -19.24
C LEU A 61 -11.29 8.53 -17.93
N PRO A 62 -11.63 7.25 -17.68
CA PRO A 62 -12.35 6.84 -16.48
C PRO A 62 -11.64 7.20 -15.18
N THR A 63 -10.30 7.17 -15.18
CA THR A 63 -9.50 7.64 -14.03
C THR A 63 -9.74 9.12 -13.73
N GLN A 64 -9.79 9.96 -14.77
CA GLN A 64 -9.97 11.38 -14.58
C GLN A 64 -11.39 11.70 -14.08
N GLU A 65 -12.40 11.04 -14.63
CA GLU A 65 -13.78 11.17 -14.17
C GLU A 65 -13.93 10.75 -12.71
N LEU A 66 -13.41 9.58 -12.34
CA LEU A 66 -13.44 9.09 -10.96
C LEU A 66 -12.72 10.03 -10.00
N PHE A 67 -11.51 10.49 -10.33
CA PHE A 67 -10.78 11.40 -9.45
C PHE A 67 -11.41 12.82 -9.41
N ASN A 68 -12.09 13.26 -10.46
CA ASN A 68 -12.93 14.46 -10.42
C ASN A 68 -14.08 14.31 -9.43
N GLU A 69 -14.77 13.18 -9.48
CA GLU A 69 -15.82 12.86 -8.52
C GLU A 69 -15.30 12.84 -7.08
N VAL A 70 -14.20 12.13 -6.83
CA VAL A 70 -13.59 12.03 -5.48
C VAL A 70 -13.21 13.39 -4.93
N VAL A 71 -12.60 14.26 -5.73
CA VAL A 71 -12.23 15.61 -5.28
C VAL A 71 -13.48 16.44 -4.96
N ASN A 72 -14.55 16.32 -5.75
CA ASN A 72 -15.82 16.98 -5.45
C ASN A 72 -16.45 16.43 -4.16
N GLU A 73 -16.37 15.12 -3.92
CA GLU A 73 -16.86 14.47 -2.69
C GLU A 73 -16.05 14.89 -1.45
N ILE A 74 -14.73 15.05 -1.58
CA ILE A 74 -13.89 15.66 -0.53
C ILE A 74 -14.33 17.11 -0.25
N ALA A 75 -14.54 17.92 -1.28
CA ALA A 75 -14.97 19.31 -1.14
C ALA A 75 -16.37 19.44 -0.53
N ALA A 76 -17.24 18.45 -0.76
CA ALA A 76 -18.57 18.36 -0.17
C ALA A 76 -18.56 17.82 1.28
N GLY A 77 -17.41 17.33 1.77
CA GLY A 77 -17.27 16.72 3.09
C GLY A 77 -17.79 15.28 3.18
N THR A 78 -18.00 14.62 2.03
CA THR A 78 -18.39 13.20 1.97
C THR A 78 -17.20 12.29 2.29
N TYR A 79 -15.99 12.65 1.85
CA TYR A 79 -14.75 11.95 2.19
C TYR A 79 -13.90 12.76 3.16
N GLY A 80 -13.11 12.05 3.95
CA GLY A 80 -12.04 12.64 4.75
C GLY A 80 -10.89 13.22 3.91
N CYS A 81 -10.03 14.01 4.56
CA CYS A 81 -8.82 14.55 3.94
C CYS A 81 -7.58 13.63 4.14
N ASN A 82 -7.66 12.52 4.88
CA ASN A 82 -6.55 11.56 5.03
C ASN A 82 -6.76 10.34 4.14
N TRP A 83 -5.84 10.10 3.20
CA TRP A 83 -5.93 9.04 2.21
C TRP A 83 -4.71 8.12 2.27
N LEU A 84 -4.98 6.82 2.21
CA LEU A 84 -3.99 5.76 2.11
C LEU A 84 -4.09 5.09 0.73
N PHE A 85 -3.05 5.22 -0.08
CA PHE A 85 -2.81 4.32 -1.20
C PHE A 85 -2.16 3.04 -0.67
N TRP A 86 -2.87 1.93 -0.71
CA TRP A 86 -2.44 0.68 -0.10
C TRP A 86 -2.14 -0.40 -1.15
N VAL A 87 -0.95 -0.98 -1.06
CA VAL A 87 -0.50 -2.14 -1.84
C VAL A 87 -0.39 -3.34 -0.90
N HIS A 88 -1.27 -4.30 -1.10
CA HIS A 88 -1.38 -5.46 -0.22
C HIS A 88 -0.27 -6.52 -0.46
N GLY A 89 -0.16 -7.47 0.48
CA GLY A 89 0.83 -8.54 0.50
C GLY A 89 0.44 -9.79 -0.29
N PHE A 90 1.14 -10.89 0.03
CA PHE A 90 0.98 -12.22 -0.58
C PHE A 90 -0.33 -12.91 -0.15
N ASN A 91 -0.88 -13.74 -1.04
CA ASN A 91 -1.95 -14.69 -0.74
C ASN A 91 -3.25 -14.06 -0.22
N MET A 92 -3.68 -12.97 -0.88
CA MET A 92 -4.93 -12.30 -0.52
C MET A 92 -5.95 -12.42 -1.65
N THR A 93 -7.12 -12.97 -1.32
CA THR A 93 -8.31 -12.86 -2.17
C THR A 93 -8.84 -11.43 -2.20
N THR A 94 -9.75 -11.12 -3.12
CA THR A 94 -10.46 -9.84 -3.13
C THR A 94 -11.15 -9.56 -1.79
N GLY A 95 -11.80 -10.56 -1.18
CA GLY A 95 -12.44 -10.42 0.13
C GLY A 95 -11.44 -10.06 1.24
N ASP A 96 -10.28 -10.75 1.30
CA ASP A 96 -9.24 -10.47 2.30
C ASP A 96 -8.70 -9.03 2.17
N VAL A 97 -8.51 -8.58 0.93
CA VAL A 97 -8.05 -7.22 0.62
C VAL A 97 -9.06 -6.18 1.09
N LEU A 98 -10.34 -6.37 0.76
CA LEU A 98 -11.42 -5.45 1.15
C LEU A 98 -11.55 -5.36 2.67
N GLU A 99 -11.54 -6.49 3.36
CA GLU A 99 -11.65 -6.53 4.83
C GLU A 99 -10.44 -5.88 5.51
N SER A 100 -9.22 -6.18 5.04
CA SER A 100 -7.99 -5.58 5.57
C SER A 100 -7.94 -4.07 5.36
N ALA A 101 -8.53 -3.59 4.26
CA ALA A 101 -8.60 -2.17 3.97
C ALA A 101 -9.69 -1.50 4.84
N ARG A 102 -10.87 -2.13 5.02
CA ARG A 102 -11.95 -1.66 5.89
C ARG A 102 -11.46 -1.49 7.34
N GLN A 103 -10.74 -2.49 7.85
CA GLN A 103 -10.14 -2.44 9.19
C GLN A 103 -9.18 -1.26 9.36
N ARG A 104 -8.43 -0.87 8.31
CA ARG A 104 -7.58 0.33 8.35
C ARG A 104 -8.40 1.62 8.36
N GLN A 105 -9.45 1.70 7.53
CA GLN A 105 -10.35 2.86 7.52
C GLN A 105 -10.96 3.10 8.89
N GLU A 106 -11.52 2.05 9.49
CA GLU A 106 -12.20 2.14 10.78
C GLU A 106 -11.23 2.42 11.92
N LYS A 107 -10.06 1.77 11.93
CA LYS A 107 -9.08 1.94 13.00
C LYS A 107 -8.41 3.31 12.99
N TYR A 108 -8.19 3.90 11.81
CA TYR A 108 -7.36 5.10 11.66
C TYR A 108 -8.07 6.31 11.06
N ASP A 109 -9.39 6.23 10.86
CA ASP A 109 -10.23 7.32 10.33
C ASP A 109 -9.65 7.90 9.02
N LEU A 110 -9.53 7.03 8.03
CA LEU A 110 -8.92 7.35 6.73
C LEU A 110 -9.71 6.78 5.56
N GLU A 111 -9.48 7.36 4.39
CA GLU A 111 -9.94 6.85 3.10
C GLU A 111 -8.87 5.96 2.47
N VAL A 112 -9.28 4.95 1.69
CA VAL A 112 -8.32 4.01 1.06
C VAL A 112 -8.53 3.93 -0.44
N ILE A 113 -7.41 4.09 -1.16
CA ILE A 113 -7.22 3.64 -2.55
C ILE A 113 -6.43 2.35 -2.49
N ILE A 114 -7.00 1.26 -2.96
CA ILE A 114 -6.35 -0.05 -2.98
C ILE A 114 -5.74 -0.25 -4.36
N PHE A 115 -4.45 -0.59 -4.43
CA PHE A 115 -3.92 -1.26 -5.61
C PHE A 115 -3.87 -2.76 -5.36
N THR A 116 -4.73 -3.50 -6.07
CA THR A 116 -4.84 -4.94 -5.93
C THR A 116 -4.30 -5.68 -7.15
N TRP A 117 -3.51 -6.72 -6.88
CA TRP A 117 -2.76 -7.48 -7.88
C TRP A 117 -2.96 -8.98 -7.60
N PRO A 118 -2.81 -9.88 -8.60
CA PRO A 118 -3.10 -11.32 -8.44
C PRO A 118 -2.09 -12.02 -7.52
N SER A 119 -2.24 -11.80 -6.22
CA SER A 119 -1.32 -12.24 -5.17
C SER A 119 -1.63 -13.61 -4.60
N ASN A 120 -2.87 -14.10 -4.79
CA ASN A 120 -3.30 -15.42 -4.39
C ASN A 120 -3.00 -16.42 -5.51
N PRO A 121 -2.09 -17.37 -5.29
CA PRO A 121 -1.71 -18.33 -6.31
C PRO A 121 -2.75 -19.46 -6.51
N GLY A 122 -3.87 -19.46 -5.79
CA GLY A 122 -5.01 -20.35 -6.03
C GLY A 122 -4.90 -21.77 -5.43
N GLY A 123 -3.91 -22.03 -4.58
CA GLY A 123 -3.78 -23.24 -3.76
C GLY A 123 -3.29 -24.53 -4.46
N PHE A 124 -2.38 -25.22 -3.76
CA PHE A 124 -1.72 -26.52 -4.00
C PHE A 124 -0.73 -26.61 -5.17
N VAL A 125 0.27 -25.72 -5.18
CA VAL A 125 1.52 -25.97 -5.91
C VAL A 125 2.75 -25.74 -5.02
N THR A 126 3.77 -26.58 -5.13
CA THR A 126 5.02 -26.49 -4.33
C THR A 126 5.82 -25.19 -4.50
N ASN A 127 5.39 -24.25 -5.36
CA ASN A 127 6.10 -23.00 -5.71
C ASN A 127 5.20 -21.75 -5.64
N GLU A 128 4.19 -21.73 -4.75
CA GLU A 128 3.24 -20.62 -4.61
C GLU A 128 3.91 -19.25 -4.35
N TYR A 129 4.90 -19.21 -3.47
CA TYR A 129 5.65 -17.99 -3.16
C TYR A 129 6.34 -17.41 -4.41
N ASP A 130 7.04 -18.23 -5.17
CA ASP A 130 7.74 -17.81 -6.39
C ASP A 130 6.77 -17.30 -7.47
N ARG A 131 5.62 -17.97 -7.61
CA ARG A 131 4.56 -17.53 -8.54
C ARG A 131 4.02 -16.16 -8.17
N SER A 132 3.73 -15.92 -6.90
CA SER A 132 3.28 -14.60 -6.47
C SER A 132 4.38 -13.54 -6.59
N ARG A 133 5.66 -13.88 -6.40
CA ARG A 133 6.76 -12.95 -6.73
C ARG A 133 6.81 -12.62 -8.22
N GLN A 134 6.58 -13.60 -9.10
CA GLN A 134 6.49 -13.36 -10.55
C GLN A 134 5.29 -12.46 -10.88
N ALA A 135 4.13 -12.71 -10.28
CA ALA A 135 2.94 -11.89 -10.44
C ALA A 135 3.15 -10.45 -9.91
N ALA A 136 3.78 -10.29 -8.75
CA ALA A 136 4.14 -8.99 -8.19
C ALA A 136 5.07 -8.21 -9.13
N LYS A 137 6.14 -8.85 -9.60
CA LYS A 137 7.07 -8.25 -10.57
C LYS A 137 6.36 -7.85 -11.86
N ALA A 138 5.51 -8.73 -12.39
CA ALA A 138 4.82 -8.47 -13.64
C ALA A 138 3.70 -7.42 -13.50
N SER A 139 3.24 -7.15 -12.27
CA SER A 139 2.27 -6.09 -11.96
C SER A 139 2.91 -4.71 -11.77
N ALA A 140 4.25 -4.59 -11.80
CA ALA A 140 4.94 -3.32 -11.59
C ALA A 140 4.57 -2.25 -12.62
N ASN A 141 4.37 -2.63 -13.88
CA ASN A 141 3.94 -1.71 -14.95
C ASN A 141 2.49 -1.24 -14.75
N ALA A 142 1.58 -2.12 -14.33
CA ALA A 142 0.21 -1.73 -14.00
C ALA A 142 0.17 -0.76 -12.81
N PHE A 143 1.04 -0.98 -11.82
CA PHE A 143 1.23 -0.07 -10.70
C PHE A 143 1.78 1.29 -11.14
N ASP A 144 2.76 1.32 -12.04
CA ASP A 144 3.25 2.55 -12.66
C ASP A 144 2.12 3.33 -13.35
N ARG A 145 1.33 2.66 -14.21
CA ARG A 145 0.17 3.27 -14.88
C ARG A 145 -0.84 3.84 -13.88
N ALA A 146 -1.06 3.17 -12.76
CA ALA A 146 -1.94 3.64 -11.70
C ALA A 146 -1.41 4.93 -11.06
N LEU A 147 -0.13 4.98 -10.70
CA LEU A 147 0.51 6.17 -10.12
C LEU A 147 0.61 7.32 -11.11
N GLU A 148 0.92 7.05 -12.39
CA GLU A 148 0.97 8.06 -13.44
C GLU A 148 -0.40 8.72 -13.63
N LYS A 149 -1.48 7.94 -13.67
CA LYS A 149 -2.85 8.46 -13.82
C LYS A 149 -3.31 9.22 -12.57
N LEU A 150 -2.97 8.74 -11.37
CA LEU A 150 -3.23 9.46 -10.13
C LEU A 150 -2.48 10.79 -10.10
N GLY A 151 -1.18 10.78 -10.38
CA GLY A 151 -0.32 11.97 -10.42
C GLY A 151 -0.79 13.01 -11.43
N LYS A 152 -1.17 12.59 -12.65
CA LYS A 152 -1.78 13.49 -13.65
C LYS A 152 -3.08 14.13 -13.15
N SER A 153 -3.91 13.35 -12.46
CA SER A 153 -5.20 13.83 -11.95
C SER A 153 -5.05 14.85 -10.82
N ILE A 154 -3.97 14.73 -10.03
CA ILE A 154 -3.59 15.72 -9.01
C ILE A 154 -2.96 16.96 -9.66
N ALA A 155 -2.02 16.78 -10.60
CA ALA A 155 -1.28 17.88 -11.23
C ALA A 155 -2.14 18.82 -12.08
N ASN A 156 -3.25 18.32 -12.64
CA ASN A 156 -4.16 19.11 -13.47
C ASN A 156 -5.13 19.99 -12.67
N ARG A 157 -4.99 20.08 -11.34
CA ARG A 157 -5.91 20.84 -10.47
C ARG A 157 -5.50 22.29 -10.26
N PRO A 158 -6.45 23.24 -10.24
CA PRO A 158 -6.19 24.62 -9.85
C PRO A 158 -5.70 24.73 -8.39
N LEU A 159 -4.71 25.59 -8.12
CA LEU A 159 -4.20 25.83 -6.77
C LEU A 159 -5.30 26.16 -5.73
N PRO A 160 -6.32 26.99 -6.02
CA PRO A 160 -7.38 27.25 -5.05
C PRO A 160 -8.23 26.02 -4.69
N GLU A 161 -8.29 25.01 -5.57
CA GLU A 161 -8.97 23.74 -5.30
C GLU A 161 -8.11 22.87 -4.38
N ILE A 162 -6.80 22.82 -4.62
CA ILE A 162 -5.81 22.13 -3.78
C ILE A 162 -5.75 22.75 -2.37
N GLU A 163 -5.89 24.07 -2.25
CA GLU A 163 -5.83 24.76 -0.95
C GLU A 163 -7.08 24.60 -0.08
N ARG A 164 -8.23 24.22 -0.67
CA ARG A 164 -9.53 24.12 0.05
C ARG A 164 -9.66 22.90 0.95
N CYS A 165 -9.02 21.77 0.62
CA CYS A 165 -8.78 20.65 1.55
C CYS A 165 -7.33 20.24 1.38
N ARG A 166 -6.55 20.39 2.44
CA ARG A 166 -5.19 19.86 2.50
C ARG A 166 -5.28 18.35 2.67
N VAL A 167 -5.46 17.64 1.56
CA VAL A 167 -5.42 16.18 1.51
C VAL A 167 -4.04 15.71 1.93
N SER A 168 -3.97 14.79 2.89
CA SER A 168 -2.77 13.98 3.12
C SER A 168 -2.91 12.68 2.36
N LEU A 169 -1.95 12.38 1.49
CA LEU A 169 -1.94 11.17 0.68
C LEU A 169 -0.68 10.38 1.01
N ASN A 170 -0.83 9.18 1.55
CA ASN A 170 0.28 8.32 2.00
C ASN A 170 0.25 7.01 1.23
N LEU A 171 1.42 6.42 0.95
CA LEU A 171 1.55 5.11 0.33
C LEU A 171 2.00 4.09 1.38
N GLU A 172 1.29 2.98 1.53
CA GLU A 172 1.77 1.80 2.25
C GLU A 172 1.89 0.63 1.30
N ALA A 173 3.09 0.03 1.25
CA ALA A 173 3.28 -1.30 0.71
C ALA A 173 3.49 -2.29 1.86
N HIS A 174 2.68 -3.35 1.92
CA HIS A 174 2.77 -4.36 2.97
C HIS A 174 3.41 -5.64 2.45
N SER A 175 4.36 -6.23 3.20
CA SER A 175 4.91 -7.56 2.91
C SER A 175 5.44 -7.66 1.47
N MET A 176 4.98 -8.65 0.69
CA MET A 176 5.32 -8.84 -0.74
C MET A 176 4.91 -7.68 -1.65
N GLY A 177 3.99 -6.80 -1.22
CA GLY A 177 3.73 -5.53 -1.90
C GLY A 177 4.98 -4.65 -1.99
N ASN A 178 5.92 -4.79 -1.04
CA ASN A 178 7.23 -4.12 -1.12
C ASN A 178 8.12 -4.67 -2.24
N PHE A 179 7.98 -5.96 -2.58
CA PHE A 179 8.71 -6.53 -3.72
C PHE A 179 8.15 -5.98 -5.04
N LEU A 180 6.83 -5.76 -5.12
CA LEU A 180 6.23 -5.04 -6.24
C LEU A 180 6.80 -3.61 -6.33
N LEU A 181 6.77 -2.85 -5.21
CA LEU A 181 7.33 -1.51 -5.14
C LEU A 181 8.83 -1.46 -5.51
N GLU A 182 9.62 -2.45 -5.07
CA GLU A 182 11.03 -2.58 -5.43
C GLU A 182 11.20 -2.73 -6.95
N ASN A 183 10.45 -3.63 -7.59
CA ASN A 183 10.54 -3.85 -9.04
C ASN A 183 10.13 -2.60 -9.81
N TYR A 184 9.11 -1.88 -9.32
CA TYR A 184 8.71 -0.60 -9.87
C TYR A 184 9.82 0.46 -9.79
N VAL A 185 10.39 0.69 -8.60
CA VAL A 185 11.41 1.74 -8.36
C VAL A 185 12.76 1.41 -9.04
N ARG A 186 13.02 0.12 -9.30
CA ARG A 186 14.21 -0.32 -10.04
C ARG A 186 14.08 -0.13 -11.54
N ASP A 187 12.88 0.04 -12.08
CA ASP A 187 12.68 0.25 -13.51
C ASP A 187 13.42 1.52 -13.97
N PRO A 188 14.18 1.49 -15.08
CA PRO A 188 14.85 2.68 -15.61
C PRO A 188 13.94 3.86 -15.93
N ILE A 189 12.64 3.63 -16.16
CA ILE A 189 11.67 4.70 -16.45
C ILE A 189 11.23 5.45 -15.19
N PHE A 190 11.42 4.85 -14.00
CA PHE A 190 11.04 5.46 -12.74
C PHE A 190 11.77 6.81 -12.55
N SER A 191 11.00 7.88 -12.41
CA SER A 191 11.50 9.26 -12.36
C SER A 191 11.10 10.01 -11.08
N GLY A 192 10.52 9.29 -10.11
CA GLY A 192 10.12 9.83 -8.81
C GLY A 192 8.62 10.13 -8.72
N GLU A 193 7.81 9.29 -9.35
CA GLU A 193 6.35 9.34 -9.38
C GLU A 193 5.77 9.20 -7.96
N THR A 194 6.48 8.55 -7.04
CA THR A 194 6.10 8.44 -5.62
C THR A 194 6.11 9.78 -4.87
N ARG A 195 6.63 10.86 -5.48
CA ARG A 195 6.71 12.20 -4.85
C ARG A 195 5.35 12.78 -4.49
N ILE A 196 4.27 12.29 -5.10
CA ILE A 196 2.90 12.70 -4.79
C ILE A 196 2.48 12.31 -3.37
N PHE A 197 3.17 11.35 -2.74
CA PHE A 197 2.87 10.88 -1.39
C PHE A 197 3.61 11.70 -0.33
N ASP A 198 2.91 12.08 0.74
CA ASP A 198 3.51 12.65 1.96
C ASP A 198 4.50 11.65 2.56
N ASN A 199 4.00 10.48 2.97
CA ASN A 199 4.82 9.38 3.44
C ASN A 199 4.74 8.17 2.50
N VAL A 200 5.88 7.49 2.30
CA VAL A 200 5.95 6.16 1.71
C VAL A 200 6.37 5.16 2.80
N ILE A 201 5.55 4.18 3.08
CA ILE A 201 5.68 3.27 4.22
C ILE A 201 5.91 1.85 3.69
N LEU A 202 7.09 1.32 3.96
CA LEU A 202 7.47 -0.06 3.69
C LEU A 202 7.15 -0.88 4.95
N HIS A 203 5.92 -1.41 4.99
CA HIS A 203 5.34 -2.07 6.16
C HIS A 203 5.69 -3.58 6.16
N GLN A 204 6.52 -4.02 7.11
CA GLN A 204 7.09 -5.39 7.20
C GLN A 204 7.55 -5.89 5.83
N ALA A 205 8.54 -5.23 5.25
CA ALA A 205 8.91 -5.43 3.85
C ALA A 205 9.54 -6.81 3.56
N ASP A 206 8.92 -7.55 2.62
CA ASP A 206 9.41 -8.85 2.09
C ASP A 206 10.44 -8.65 0.96
N VAL A 207 11.49 -7.89 1.24
CA VAL A 207 12.58 -7.55 0.30
C VAL A 207 13.94 -7.81 0.93
N ASP A 208 14.98 -8.01 0.11
CA ASP A 208 16.31 -8.37 0.57
C ASP A 208 16.97 -7.19 1.33
N VAL A 209 17.36 -7.41 2.60
CA VAL A 209 18.07 -6.39 3.38
C VAL A 209 19.45 -6.05 2.81
N ASP A 210 20.10 -6.97 2.09
CA ASP A 210 21.43 -6.71 1.53
C ASP A 210 21.43 -5.78 0.31
N THR A 211 20.30 -5.71 -0.41
CA THR A 211 20.22 -4.99 -1.69
C THR A 211 19.26 -3.80 -1.65
N HIS A 212 18.56 -3.57 -0.53
CA HIS A 212 17.56 -2.52 -0.45
C HIS A 212 18.12 -1.11 -0.71
N THR A 213 19.37 -0.84 -0.32
CA THR A 213 20.03 0.45 -0.56
C THR A 213 20.25 0.76 -2.05
N GLN A 214 20.14 -0.23 -2.93
CA GLN A 214 20.25 -0.02 -4.39
C GLN A 214 19.03 0.66 -5.00
N TRP A 215 17.91 0.72 -4.27
CA TRP A 215 16.64 1.24 -4.80
C TRP A 215 15.87 2.11 -3.80
N ILE A 216 15.93 1.84 -2.50
CA ILE A 216 15.12 2.56 -1.51
C ILE A 216 15.40 4.07 -1.51
N ASP A 217 16.64 4.48 -1.76
CA ASP A 217 17.03 5.89 -1.80
C ASP A 217 16.56 6.60 -3.09
N LYS A 218 16.14 5.83 -4.11
CA LYS A 218 15.49 6.37 -5.31
C LYS A 218 14.04 6.78 -5.04
N ILE A 219 13.35 6.13 -4.09
CA ILE A 219 11.98 6.51 -3.72
C ILE A 219 11.98 7.99 -3.37
N THR A 220 11.03 8.75 -3.91
CA THR A 220 10.83 10.15 -3.55
C THR A 220 9.53 10.27 -2.79
N ALA A 221 9.57 10.79 -1.57
CA ALA A 221 8.37 11.17 -0.82
C ALA A 221 8.43 12.68 -0.56
N ALA A 222 7.27 13.32 -0.41
CA ALA A 222 7.20 14.74 -0.06
C ALA A 222 7.67 14.99 1.38
N GLN A 223 7.47 14.03 2.29
CA GLN A 223 7.90 14.10 3.68
C GLN A 223 8.91 13.00 4.04
N ARG A 224 8.47 11.73 4.17
CA ARG A 224 9.30 10.65 4.72
C ARG A 224 9.13 9.32 4.00
N ILE A 225 10.17 8.50 4.12
CA ILE A 225 10.13 7.08 3.79
C ILE A 225 10.28 6.33 5.11
N TYR A 226 9.33 5.48 5.47
CA TYR A 226 9.41 4.64 6.66
C TYR A 226 9.66 3.20 6.30
N VAL A 227 10.43 2.50 7.12
CA VAL A 227 10.57 1.05 7.07
C VAL A 227 10.24 0.53 8.46
N THR A 228 9.19 -0.29 8.58
CA THR A 228 8.82 -0.89 9.86
C THR A 228 9.43 -2.28 9.98
N ILE A 229 9.94 -2.58 11.18
CA ILE A 229 10.70 -3.80 11.47
C ILE A 229 10.09 -4.50 12.68
N ASN A 230 9.94 -5.82 12.60
CA ASN A 230 9.67 -6.70 13.73
C ASN A 230 10.50 -7.99 13.59
N GLU A 231 11.59 -8.14 14.36
CA GLU A 231 12.45 -9.34 14.36
C GLU A 231 11.69 -10.62 14.77
N SER A 232 10.50 -10.50 15.36
CA SER A 232 9.64 -11.64 15.77
C SER A 232 8.58 -12.03 14.74
N ASP A 233 8.35 -11.25 13.66
CA ASP A 233 7.38 -11.50 12.57
C ASP A 233 7.40 -12.95 12.02
N ALA A 234 6.37 -13.74 12.35
CA ALA A 234 6.34 -15.15 11.99
C ALA A 234 6.22 -15.41 10.47
N ALA A 235 5.55 -14.52 9.73
CA ALA A 235 5.31 -14.73 8.30
C ALA A 235 6.57 -14.47 7.48
N LEU A 236 7.25 -13.36 7.72
CA LEU A 236 8.53 -13.09 7.06
C LEU A 236 9.61 -14.08 7.50
N LYS A 237 9.50 -14.70 8.68
CA LYS A 237 10.40 -15.80 9.09
C LYS A 237 10.24 -17.02 8.16
N VAL A 238 9.02 -17.32 7.72
CA VAL A 238 8.79 -18.37 6.72
C VAL A 238 9.39 -17.97 5.38
N SER A 239 9.28 -16.70 4.99
CA SER A 239 9.97 -16.17 3.81
C SER A 239 11.49 -16.39 3.92
N ASP A 240 12.12 -16.00 5.03
CA ASP A 240 13.57 -16.14 5.28
C ASP A 240 14.12 -17.57 5.11
N VAL A 241 13.30 -18.62 5.27
CA VAL A 241 13.76 -20.02 5.08
C VAL A 241 14.19 -20.31 3.64
N VAL A 242 13.61 -19.60 2.68
CA VAL A 242 13.85 -19.80 1.23
C VAL A 242 14.70 -18.67 0.65
N ASN A 243 15.06 -17.68 1.46
CA ASN A 243 15.47 -16.35 1.03
C ASN A 243 16.61 -15.79 1.89
N ARG A 244 17.22 -14.69 1.46
CA ARG A 244 18.09 -13.87 2.33
C ARG A 244 17.27 -13.17 3.43
N PRO A 245 17.87 -12.69 4.53
CA PRO A 245 17.13 -11.96 5.56
C PRO A 245 16.27 -10.82 4.99
N ARG A 246 14.99 -10.79 5.36
CA ARG A 246 14.04 -9.77 4.92
C ARG A 246 14.21 -8.46 5.67
N LEU A 247 14.09 -7.34 4.95
CA LEU A 247 14.23 -6.00 5.51
C LEU A 247 13.26 -5.76 6.67
N GLY A 248 12.00 -6.19 6.57
CA GLY A 248 10.99 -6.06 7.64
C GLY A 248 11.27 -6.85 8.92
N ARG A 249 12.33 -7.69 8.96
CA ARG A 249 12.73 -8.52 10.11
C ARG A 249 14.16 -8.29 10.57
N SER A 250 14.92 -7.41 9.92
CA SER A 250 16.36 -7.34 10.09
C SER A 250 16.79 -6.00 10.69
N LEU A 251 17.55 -6.03 11.80
CA LEU A 251 18.23 -4.84 12.34
C LEU A 251 19.67 -4.65 11.82
N TYR A 252 20.09 -5.52 10.89
CA TYR A 252 21.41 -5.46 10.27
C TYR A 252 21.35 -4.68 8.94
N ASN A 253 22.45 -4.00 8.61
CA ASN A 253 22.66 -3.31 7.33
C ASN A 253 21.63 -2.23 6.98
N LEU A 254 21.03 -1.58 7.98
CA LEU A 254 20.08 -0.46 7.81
C LEU A 254 20.81 0.83 7.36
N ARG A 255 21.24 0.85 6.09
CA ARG A 255 22.19 1.84 5.54
C ARG A 255 21.60 2.77 4.48
N GLY A 256 20.29 2.73 4.25
CA GLY A 256 19.63 3.70 3.38
C GLY A 256 19.81 5.11 3.93
N MET A 257 20.07 6.06 3.05
CA MET A 257 20.31 7.46 3.43
C MET A 257 19.03 8.23 3.75
N ARG A 258 17.93 7.87 3.10
CA ARG A 258 16.63 8.54 3.20
C ARG A 258 15.60 7.89 4.12
N PRO A 259 15.51 6.55 4.23
CA PRO A 259 14.47 5.92 5.05
C PRO A 259 14.70 6.15 6.55
N VAL A 260 13.60 6.28 7.27
CA VAL A 260 13.53 6.22 8.73
C VAL A 260 13.13 4.80 9.12
N TYR A 261 14.07 4.05 9.68
CA TYR A 261 13.83 2.70 10.17
C TYR A 261 13.18 2.76 11.56
N CYS A 262 12.08 2.03 11.73
CA CYS A 262 11.31 1.96 12.96
C CYS A 262 11.17 0.49 13.40
N ASP A 263 11.83 0.13 14.49
CA ASP A 263 11.81 -1.20 15.09
C ASP A 263 10.76 -1.30 16.20
N PHE A 264 9.81 -2.22 16.01
CA PHE A 264 8.72 -2.50 16.94
C PHE A 264 8.96 -3.75 17.78
N SER A 265 10.08 -4.45 17.59
CA SER A 265 10.32 -5.79 18.16
C SER A 265 10.18 -5.85 19.68
N MET A 266 10.51 -4.76 20.37
CA MET A 266 10.45 -4.65 21.83
C MET A 266 9.16 -3.98 22.34
N GLY A 267 8.25 -3.60 21.45
CA GLY A 267 6.98 -2.98 21.81
C GLY A 267 6.06 -3.94 22.55
N SER A 268 5.36 -3.43 23.56
CA SER A 268 4.36 -4.21 24.31
C SER A 268 3.30 -4.75 23.35
N ASN A 269 2.91 -6.01 23.53
CA ASN A 269 1.89 -6.68 22.70
C ASN A 269 2.20 -6.79 21.20
N VAL A 270 3.40 -6.41 20.72
CA VAL A 270 3.77 -6.55 19.29
C VAL A 270 3.95 -8.02 18.88
N ARG A 271 4.57 -8.83 19.76
CA ARG A 271 4.72 -10.29 19.56
C ARG A 271 5.28 -10.62 18.16
N ALA A 272 4.80 -11.69 17.54
CA ALA A 272 5.25 -12.19 16.24
C ALA A 272 4.38 -11.70 15.06
N PHE A 273 3.64 -10.60 15.24
CA PHE A 273 2.69 -10.10 14.24
C PHE A 273 3.38 -9.62 12.96
N HIS A 274 2.71 -9.87 11.84
CA HIS A 274 3.15 -9.52 10.49
C HIS A 274 2.46 -8.25 9.96
N ASN A 275 1.38 -7.82 10.59
CA ASN A 275 0.67 -6.58 10.30
C ASN A 275 0.55 -5.77 11.61
N LEU A 276 1.60 -5.00 11.89
CA LEU A 276 1.69 -4.15 13.07
C LEU A 276 0.57 -3.11 13.16
N ALA A 277 -0.01 -2.69 12.03
CA ALA A 277 -1.12 -1.73 12.01
C ALA A 277 -2.43 -2.34 12.52
N LEU A 278 -2.72 -3.61 12.24
CA LEU A 278 -4.03 -4.20 12.56
C LEU A 278 -3.98 -5.25 13.68
N GLU A 279 -2.91 -6.03 13.77
CA GLU A 279 -2.83 -7.15 14.72
C GLU A 279 -2.41 -6.72 16.13
N VAL A 280 -1.66 -5.61 16.25
CA VAL A 280 -1.27 -5.09 17.57
C VAL A 280 -2.49 -4.46 18.22
N GLN A 281 -2.88 -5.04 19.36
CA GLN A 281 -3.97 -4.58 20.21
C GLN A 281 -3.40 -4.07 21.53
N ASP A 282 -4.10 -3.14 22.16
CA ASP A 282 -3.75 -2.57 23.47
C ASP A 282 -2.32 -1.98 23.52
N ASN A 283 -1.85 -1.35 22.43
CA ASN A 283 -0.62 -0.56 22.44
C ASN A 283 -0.84 0.81 21.78
N ARG A 284 -1.15 1.79 22.62
CA ARG A 284 -1.40 3.18 22.19
C ARG A 284 -0.24 3.80 21.40
N TYR A 285 1.01 3.38 21.63
CA TYR A 285 2.17 3.95 20.95
C TYR A 285 2.27 3.44 19.51
N VAL A 286 1.92 2.16 19.29
CA VAL A 286 1.75 1.60 17.94
C VAL A 286 0.59 2.26 17.22
N ASP A 287 -0.57 2.40 17.88
CA ASP A 287 -1.73 3.06 17.27
C ASP A 287 -1.46 4.54 16.95
N THR A 288 -0.73 5.23 17.82
CA THR A 288 -0.32 6.63 17.59
C THR A 288 0.66 6.72 16.43
N PHE A 289 1.66 5.81 16.34
CA PHE A 289 2.57 5.76 15.20
C PHE A 289 1.81 5.67 13.88
N TRP A 290 0.88 4.71 13.77
CA TRP A 290 0.11 4.52 12.54
C TRP A 290 -0.80 5.70 12.22
N SER A 291 -1.47 6.26 13.23
CA SER A 291 -2.28 7.48 13.08
C SER A 291 -1.46 8.67 12.55
N GLU A 292 -0.23 8.85 13.06
CA GLU A 292 0.68 9.91 12.61
C GLU A 292 1.14 9.69 11.18
N VAL A 293 1.64 8.50 10.83
CA VAL A 293 2.19 8.26 9.49
C VAL A 293 1.11 8.23 8.40
N TYR A 294 -0.10 7.76 8.69
CA TYR A 294 -1.23 7.81 7.76
C TYR A 294 -1.85 9.21 7.60
N SER A 295 -1.47 10.16 8.45
CA SER A 295 -1.86 11.57 8.34
C SER A 295 -0.72 12.46 7.81
N GLY A 296 0.32 11.88 7.20
CA GLY A 296 1.46 12.64 6.67
C GLY A 296 2.41 13.21 7.74
N ARG A 297 2.24 12.83 9.01
CA ARG A 297 3.02 13.34 10.15
C ARG A 297 4.20 12.42 10.49
N ARG A 298 4.84 12.69 11.64
CA ARG A 298 6.10 12.09 12.09
C ARG A 298 5.83 10.91 13.03
N GLY A 299 6.06 9.69 12.57
CA GLY A 299 5.96 8.49 13.39
C GLY A 299 7.18 8.30 14.30
N GLU A 300 8.38 8.70 13.87
CA GLU A 300 9.64 8.45 14.57
C GLU A 300 9.82 9.26 15.86
N VAL A 301 8.97 10.26 16.08
CA VAL A 301 8.97 11.11 17.27
C VAL A 301 7.82 10.80 18.23
N VAL A 302 7.03 9.77 17.93
CA VAL A 302 5.97 9.31 18.84
C VAL A 302 6.61 8.85 20.16
N GLU A 303 5.95 9.16 21.26
CA GLU A 303 6.39 8.76 22.60
C GLU A 303 6.71 7.25 22.64
N GLY A 304 7.81 6.87 23.28
CA GLY A 304 8.23 5.48 23.39
C GLY A 304 9.27 5.05 22.36
N PHE A 305 9.45 5.79 21.26
CA PHE A 305 10.57 5.59 20.35
C PHE A 305 11.86 6.20 20.89
N GLN A 306 12.97 5.47 20.76
CA GLN A 306 14.32 5.95 21.04
C GLN A 306 15.25 5.60 19.87
N TYR A 307 16.03 6.58 19.41
CA TYR A 307 16.99 6.36 18.33
C TYR A 307 18.23 5.62 18.83
N ASP A 308 18.53 4.49 18.22
CA ASP A 308 19.77 3.74 18.38
C ASP A 308 20.71 4.06 17.21
N SER A 309 21.73 4.88 17.49
CA SER A 309 22.70 5.31 16.47
C SER A 309 23.64 4.20 16.01
N ASN A 310 23.80 3.11 16.77
CA ASN A 310 24.65 2.00 16.36
C ASN A 310 23.98 1.16 15.26
N LEU A 311 22.64 1.11 15.29
CA LEU A 311 21.82 0.34 14.36
C LEU A 311 21.14 1.22 13.30
N ASN A 312 21.18 2.54 13.44
CA ASN A 312 20.46 3.50 12.61
C ASN A 312 18.94 3.25 12.58
N VAL A 313 18.32 3.11 13.76
CA VAL A 313 16.91 2.73 13.89
C VAL A 313 16.25 3.40 15.09
N TYR A 314 14.98 3.77 14.97
CA TYR A 314 14.14 4.18 16.09
C TYR A 314 13.48 2.93 16.68
N LYS A 315 13.76 2.61 17.94
CA LYS A 315 13.22 1.43 18.63
C LYS A 315 12.05 1.82 19.52
N LEU A 316 10.90 1.17 19.36
CA LEU A 316 9.79 1.27 20.30
C LEU A 316 10.11 0.44 21.54
N LEU A 317 10.20 1.10 22.69
CA LEU A 317 10.53 0.47 23.98
C LEU A 317 9.32 0.36 24.93
N LYS A 318 8.10 0.51 24.40
CA LYS A 318 6.87 0.67 25.18
C LYS A 318 5.74 -0.25 24.79
#